data_AF-A0A5K1FUN9-F1
#
_entry.id   AF-A0A5K1FUN9-F1
#
_cell.length_a   1.000
_cell.length_b   1.000
_cell.length_c   1.000
_cell.angle_alpha   90.00
_cell.angle_beta   90.00
_cell.angle_gamma   90.00
#
_symmetry.space_group_name_H-M   'P 1'
#
loop_
_entity.id
_entity.type
_entity.pdbx_description
1 polymer ?
#
loop_
_entity_poly.entity_id
_entity_poly.type
_entity_poly.pdbx_seq_one_letter_code
_entity_poly.pdbx_strand_id
1 'polypeptide(L)' 'LHLRYQVENVPSRSKACNVQVYLGIQWLKSTKQQKRISKNIEAKLTEHLKEIFVIAQKEFLLAKPLEPLHKGQSI' A
#
# COMPACT_ATOMS: atom_id res chain seq x y z
N LEU A 1 7.87 -10.17 -10.48
CA LEU A 1 6.71 -9.93 -9.59
C LEU A 1 6.24 -8.52 -9.88
N HIS A 2 4.93 -8.34 -10.05
CA HIS A 2 4.35 -7.03 -10.31
C HIS A 2 3.44 -6.70 -9.15
N LEU A 3 3.66 -5.55 -8.53
CA LEU A 3 2.83 -5.06 -7.44
C LEU A 3 2.24 -3.73 -7.87
N ARG A 4 0.93 -3.58 -7.72
CA ARG A 4 0.23 -2.33 -7.99
C ARG A 4 -0.58 -1.95 -6.76
N TYR A 5 -0.45 -0.70 -6.36
CA TYR A 5 -1.22 -0.10 -5.28
C TYR A 5 -2.29 0.81 -5.88
N GLN A 6 -3.49 0.74 -5.33
CA GLN A 6 -4.57 1.68 -5.60
C GLN A 6 -5.01 2.25 -4.26
N VAL A 7 -4.80 3.55 -4.08
CA VAL A 7 -5.12 4.26 -2.84
C VAL A 7 -6.26 5.21 -3.14
N GLU A 8 -7.36 5.07 -2.42
CA GLU A 8 -8.56 5.88 -2.59
C GLU A 8 -8.93 6.53 -1.27
N ASN A 9 -9.29 7.82 -1.32
CA ASN A 9 -9.85 8.49 -0.16
C ASN A 9 -11.23 7.92 0.15
N VAL A 10 -11.55 7.78 1.43
CA VAL A 10 -12.90 7.37 1.86
C VAL A 10 -13.71 8.64 2.12
N PRO A 11 -14.69 9.02 1.27
CA PRO A 11 -15.33 10.33 1.36
C PRO A 11 -16.04 10.60 2.69
N SER A 12 -16.46 9.54 3.38
CA SER A 12 -17.13 9.61 4.68
C SER A 12 -16.18 9.65 5.88
N ARG A 13 -14.86 9.57 5.68
CA ARG A 13 -13.85 9.54 6.76
C ARG A 13 -12.66 10.43 6.42
N SER A 14 -12.55 11.56 7.09
CA SER A 14 -11.52 12.60 6.84
C SER A 14 -10.07 12.17 7.11
N LYS A 15 -9.85 11.06 7.80
CA LYS A 15 -8.52 10.48 8.08
C LYS A 15 -8.46 8.98 7.78
N ALA A 16 -9.06 8.56 6.67
CA ALA A 16 -8.96 7.19 6.21
C ALA A 16 -8.81 7.12 4.68
N CYS A 17 -8.05 6.13 4.24
CA CYS A 17 -7.98 5.72 2.85
C CYS A 17 -8.22 4.21 2.75
N ASN A 18 -8.71 3.78 1.60
CA ASN A 18 -8.70 2.38 1.20
C ASN A 18 -7.43 2.14 0.39
N VAL A 19 -6.68 1.09 0.73
CA VAL A 19 -5.53 0.66 -0.05
C VAL A 19 -5.80 -0.74 -0.58
N GLN A 20 -5.88 -0.86 -1.90
CA GLN A 20 -5.95 -2.14 -2.60
C GLN A 20 -4.57 -2.46 -3.17
N VAL A 21 -4.12 -3.70 -2.96
CA VAL A 21 -2.84 -4.18 -3.47
C VAL A 21 -3.09 -5.36 -4.41
N TYR A 22 -2.60 -5.24 -5.64
CA TYR A 22 -2.73 -6.26 -6.67
C TYR A 22 -1.37 -6.91 -6.94
N LEU A 23 -1.33 -8.23 -6.92
CA LEU A 23 -0.14 -9.04 -7.17
C LEU A 23 -0.25 -9.76 -8.52
N GLY A 24 0.72 -9.51 -9.40
CA GLY A 24 0.93 -10.27 -10.63
C GLY A 24 2.20 -11.14 -10.54
N ILE A 25 2.06 -12.43 -10.87
CA ILE A 25 3.18 -13.37 -10.96
C ILE A 25 3.33 -13.81 -12.42
N GLN A 26 4.44 -13.40 -13.05
CA GLN A 26 4.79 -13.82 -14.41
C GLN A 26 5.89 -14.90 -14.35
N TRP A 27 5.68 -16.00 -15.06
CA TRP A 27 6.61 -17.12 -15.14
C TRP A 27 7.43 -17.03 -16.42
N LEU A 28 8.75 -16.86 -16.30
CA LEU A 28 9.66 -16.85 -17.46
C LEU A 28 10.00 -18.26 -17.95
N LYS A 29 9.84 -19.26 -17.09
CA LYS A 29 10.06 -20.69 -17.38
C LYS A 29 8.97 -21.51 -16.71
N SER A 30 8.57 -22.61 -17.35
CA SER A 30 7.67 -23.60 -16.76
C SER A 30 8.38 -24.36 -15.65
N THR A 31 7.74 -24.51 -14.49
CA THR A 31 8.20 -25.40 -13.41
C THR A 31 7.01 -26.09 -12.76
N LYS A 32 7.18 -27.36 -12.35
CA LYS A 32 6.11 -28.11 -11.66
C LYS A 32 5.78 -27.49 -10.28
N GLN A 33 6.64 -26.63 -9.76
CA GLN A 33 6.50 -26.02 -8.42
C GLN A 33 5.77 -24.67 -8.43
N GLN A 34 5.32 -24.15 -9.58
CA GLN A 34 4.73 -22.81 -9.69
C GLN A 34 3.64 -22.57 -8.65
N LYS A 35 2.70 -23.51 -8.47
CA LYS A 35 1.62 -23.39 -7.48
C LYS A 35 2.12 -23.22 -6.04
N ARG A 36 3.14 -23.99 -5.64
CA ARG A 36 3.75 -23.88 -4.29
C ARG A 36 4.46 -22.55 -4.12
N ILE A 37 5.21 -22.14 -5.14
CA ILE A 37 5.95 -20.88 -5.13
C ILE A 37 4.99 -19.68 -5.09
N SER A 38 3.92 -19.68 -5.90
CA SER A 38 2.87 -18.64 -5.87
C SER A 38 2.27 -18.48 -4.48
N LYS A 39 1.88 -19.59 -3.84
CA LYS A 39 1.32 -19.55 -2.48
C LYS A 39 2.30 -18.98 -1.45
N ASN A 40 3.58 -19.36 -1.54
CA ASN A 40 4.61 -18.85 -0.64
C ASN A 40 4.81 -17.34 -0.84
N ILE A 41 4.86 -16.88 -2.08
CA ILE A 41 4.98 -15.46 -2.42
C ILE A 41 3.77 -14.68 -1.88
N GLU A 42 2.55 -15.17 -2.13
CA GLU A 42 1.32 -14.54 -1.64
C GLU A 42 1.29 -14.46 -0.12
N ALA A 43 1.60 -15.55 0.59
CA ALA A 43 1.60 -15.59 2.04
C ALA A 43 2.60 -14.61 2.65
N LYS A 44 3.87 -14.66 2.19
CA LYS A 44 4.92 -13.76 2.70
C LYS A 44 4.63 -12.30 2.37
N LEU A 45 4.16 -12.01 1.16
CA LEU A 45 3.86 -10.64 0.78
C LEU A 45 2.68 -10.10 1.58
N THR A 46 1.65 -10.92 1.84
CA THR A 46 0.51 -10.53 2.67
C THR A 46 0.94 -10.21 4.10
N GLU A 47 1.79 -11.04 4.69
CA GLU A 47 2.34 -10.82 6.03
C GLU A 47 3.13 -9.51 6.09
N HIS A 48 4.11 -9.33 5.19
CA HIS A 48 4.94 -8.13 5.17
C HIS A 48 4.13 -6.85 4.91
N LEU A 49 3.15 -6.89 3.99
CA LEU A 49 2.33 -5.72 3.69
C LEU A 49 1.46 -5.31 4.88
N LYS A 50 0.92 -6.26 5.64
CA LYS A 50 0.17 -5.95 6.87
C LYS A 50 1.04 -5.20 7.87
N GLU A 51 2.28 -5.66 8.09
CA GLU A 51 3.23 -4.98 8.98
C GLU A 51 3.56 -3.57 8.48
N ILE A 52 3.85 -3.43 7.19
CA ILE A 52 4.14 -2.13 6.56
C ILE A 52 2.95 -1.17 6.73
N PHE A 53 1.71 -1.64 6.49
CA PHE A 53 0.54 -0.78 6.64
C PHE A 53 0.25 -0.40 8.10
N VAL A 54 0.55 -1.27 9.06
CA VAL A 54 0.47 -0.92 10.49
C VAL A 54 1.46 0.19 10.84
N ILE A 55 2.70 0.08 10.35
CA ILE A 55 3.73 1.12 10.58
C ILE A 55 3.33 2.42 9.88
N ALA A 56 2.96 2.36 8.60
CA ALA A 56 2.53 3.52 7.84
C ALA A 56 1.33 4.22 8.50
N GLN A 57 0.32 3.46 8.96
CA GLN A 57 -0.82 4.03 9.67
C GLN A 57 -0.38 4.81 10.92
N LYS A 58 0.54 4.28 11.72
CA LYS A 58 1.06 4.99 12.90
C LYS A 58 1.74 6.30 12.50
N GLU A 59 2.64 6.26 11.52
CA GLU A 59 3.35 7.45 11.03
C GLU A 59 2.39 8.51 10.47
N PHE A 60 1.38 8.11 9.69
CA PHE A 60 0.37 9.04 9.14
C PHE A 60 -0.53 9.66 10.21
N LEU A 61 -0.82 8.94 11.30
CA LEU A 61 -1.61 9.46 12.42
C LEU A 61 -0.78 10.34 13.37
N LEU A 62 0.53 10.08 13.46
CA LEU A 62 1.48 10.86 14.26
C LEU A 62 1.97 12.12 13.53
N ALA A 63 1.97 12.10 12.19
CA ALA A 63 2.29 13.26 11.38
C ALA A 63 1.31 14.40 11.68
N LYS A 64 1.82 15.48 12.30
CA LYS A 64 1.10 16.75 12.45
C LYS A 64 0.68 17.23 11.05
N PRO A 65 -0.53 17.76 10.86
CA PRO A 65 -0.93 18.28 9.55
C PRO A 65 0.15 19.24 9.06
N LEU A 66 0.63 19.02 7.84
CA LEU A 66 1.47 20.00 7.16
C LEU A 66 0.67 21.30 7.13
N GLU A 67 1.09 22.27 7.95
CA GLU A 67 0.61 23.64 7.88
C GLU A 67 0.62 24.05 6.41
N PRO A 68 -0.51 24.51 5.84
CA PRO A 68 -0.50 24.98 4.47
C PRO A 68 0.51 26.11 4.39
N LEU A 69 1.51 25.96 3.51
CA LEU A 69 2.40 27.04 3.12
C LEU A 69 1.50 28.14 2.57
N HIS A 70 1.18 29.13 3.42
CA HIS A 70 0.42 30.31 3.03
C HIS A 70 1.14 30.92 1.83
N LYS A 71 0.52 30.75 0.66
CA LYS A 71 0.87 31.49 -0.55
C LYS A 71 0.78 32.97 -0.22
N GLY A 72 1.71 33.72 -0.82
CA GLY A 72 1.95 35.12 -0.55
C GLY A 72 0.71 36.01 -0.57
N GLN A 73 0.81 37.04 0.26
CA GLN A 73 0.28 38.39 0.13
C GLN A 73 -0.79 38.64 -0.96
N SER A 74 -1.95 39.13 -0.51
CA SER A 74 -2.72 40.16 -1.21
C SER A 74 -3.64 40.86 -0.21
N ILE A 75 -3.19 41.99 0.34
CA ILE A 75 -3.95 43.24 0.49
C ILE A 75 -2.95 44.37 0.29
#